data_AF-A0A967REW7-F1
#
_entry.id   AF-A0A967REW7-F1
#
_cell.length_a   1.000
_cell.length_b   1.000
_cell.length_c   1.000
_cell.angle_alpha   90.00
_cell.angle_beta   90.00
_cell.angle_gamma   90.00
#
_symmetry.space_group_name_H-M   'P 1'
#
loop_
_entity.id
_entity.type
_entity.pdbx_description
1 polymer ?
#
loop_
_entity_poly.entity_id
_entity_poly.type
_entity_poly.pdbx_seq_one_letter_code
_entity_poly.pdbx_strand_id
1 'polypeptide(L)'
;IVDAMVGYGLSNALRGRAAALAALTADTFTVSLDYPSGHGFPGAVHADATLTLALPKESLRGLEPLYLADLGLPAALWSRMG
;
A
#
# COMPACT_ATOMS: atom_id res chain seq x y z
N ILE A 1 -1.28 -9.64 -9.57
CA ILE A 1 -2.40 -9.36 -8.62
C ILE A 1 -2.37 -7.88 -8.27
N VAL A 2 -3.54 -7.28 -8.04
CA VAL A 2 -3.61 -5.94 -7.43
C VAL A 2 -4.05 -6.12 -5.99
N ASP A 3 -3.18 -5.77 -5.05
CA ASP A 3 -3.50 -5.74 -3.64
C ASP A 3 -4.14 -4.39 -3.28
N ALA A 4 -5.46 -4.42 -3.06
CA ALA A 4 -6.24 -3.28 -2.61
C ALA A 4 -7.09 -3.65 -1.38
N MET A 5 -6.59 -4.57 -0.53
CA MET A 5 -7.39 -5.14 0.55
C MET A 5 -7.46 -4.23 1.77
N VAL A 6 -6.32 -3.75 2.26
CA VAL A 6 -6.25 -2.89 3.44
C VAL A 6 -5.17 -1.83 3.26
N GLY A 7 -5.54 -0.57 3.40
CA GLY A 7 -4.61 0.55 3.37
C GLY A 7 -3.80 0.70 4.67
N TYR A 8 -3.34 1.92 4.93
CA TYR A 8 -2.60 2.26 6.15
C TYR A 8 -3.50 2.32 7.40
N GLY A 9 -2.88 2.36 8.58
CA GLY A 9 -3.58 2.52 9.86
C GLY A 9 -3.97 1.23 10.58
N LEU A 10 -3.50 0.07 10.09
CA LEU A 10 -3.55 -1.18 10.83
C LEU A 10 -2.74 -1.08 12.13
N SER A 11 -3.30 -1.61 13.22
CA SER A 11 -2.65 -1.70 14.53
C SER A 11 -2.15 -3.10 14.87
N ASN A 12 -2.41 -4.09 14.01
CA ASN A 12 -2.00 -5.48 14.20
C ASN A 12 -1.97 -6.24 12.85
N ALA A 13 -1.56 -7.52 12.88
CA ALA A 13 -1.51 -8.37 11.68
C ALA A 13 -2.88 -8.57 10.99
N LEU A 14 -2.84 -8.89 9.69
CA LEU A 14 -4.03 -9.24 8.93
C LEU A 14 -4.73 -10.46 9.54
N ARG A 15 -6.05 -10.52 9.40
CA ARG A 15 -6.89 -11.61 9.94
C ARG A 15 -8.00 -12.02 8.99
N GLY A 16 -8.51 -13.24 9.20
CA GLY A 16 -9.63 -13.77 8.43
C GLY A 16 -9.36 -13.79 6.93
N ARG A 17 -10.31 -13.28 6.14
CA ARG A 17 -10.23 -13.31 4.67
C ARG A 17 -9.02 -12.55 4.12
N ALA A 18 -8.65 -11.41 4.72
CA ALA A 18 -7.50 -10.62 4.24
C ALA A 18 -6.18 -11.40 4.41
N ALA A 19 -5.99 -12.09 5.55
CA ALA A 19 -4.82 -12.94 5.76
C ALA A 19 -4.80 -14.13 4.77
N ALA A 20 -5.95 -14.75 4.53
CA ALA A 20 -6.05 -15.85 3.57
C ALA A 20 -5.72 -15.40 2.14
N LEU A 21 -6.18 -14.21 1.74
CA LEU A 21 -5.89 -13.65 0.41
C LEU A 21 -4.43 -13.19 0.28
N ALA A 22 -3.85 -12.57 1.32
CA ALA A 22 -2.44 -12.18 1.34
C ALA A 22 -1.52 -13.39 1.15
N ALA A 23 -1.83 -14.54 1.74
CA ALA A 23 -1.06 -15.76 1.54
C ALA A 23 -1.02 -16.23 0.06
N LEU A 24 -2.05 -15.91 -0.73
CA LEU A 24 -2.11 -16.28 -2.15
C LEU A 24 -1.25 -15.38 -3.05
N THR A 25 -0.68 -14.29 -2.52
CA THR A 25 0.14 -13.37 -3.31
C THR A 25 1.63 -13.72 -3.29
N ALA A 26 2.07 -14.64 -2.44
CA ALA A 26 3.50 -14.88 -2.14
C ALA A 26 4.37 -15.16 -3.38
N ASP A 27 3.83 -15.89 -4.36
CA ASP A 27 4.57 -16.30 -5.56
C ASP A 27 4.02 -15.63 -6.85
N THR A 28 3.33 -14.50 -6.72
CA THR A 28 2.71 -13.82 -7.86
C THR A 28 3.11 -12.36 -7.91
N PHE A 29 3.43 -11.86 -9.11
CA PHE A 29 3.69 -10.45 -9.32
C PHE A 29 2.51 -9.60 -8.83
N THR A 30 2.75 -8.78 -7.80
CA THR A 30 1.72 -8.09 -7.03
C THR A 30 2.03 -6.60 -6.94
N VAL A 31 1.06 -5.78 -7.31
CA VAL A 31 1.12 -4.33 -7.12
C VAL A 31 0.16 -3.95 -6.01
N SER A 32 0.67 -3.30 -4.97
CA SER A 32 -0.19 -2.76 -3.90
C SER A 32 -0.68 -1.37 -4.24
N LEU A 33 -1.96 -1.16 -4.02
CA LEU A 33 -2.62 0.13 -4.16
C LEU A 33 -2.61 0.86 -2.82
N ASP A 34 -2.15 2.09 -2.85
CA ASP A 34 -1.97 3.00 -1.73
C ASP A 34 -0.86 2.60 -0.73
N TYR A 35 -0.97 1.39 -0.20
CA TYR A 35 -0.18 0.86 0.89
C TYR A 35 -0.22 -0.69 0.84
N PRO A 36 0.91 -1.41 0.99
CA PRO A 36 0.86 -2.86 1.01
C PRO A 36 0.07 -3.38 2.20
N SER A 37 -0.90 -4.26 1.94
CA SER A 37 -1.80 -4.76 2.98
C SER A 37 -1.02 -5.45 4.09
N GLY A 38 -1.21 -5.00 5.33
CA GLY A 38 -0.52 -5.56 6.49
C GLY A 38 0.92 -5.09 6.69
N HIS A 39 1.44 -4.16 5.86
CA HIS A 39 2.83 -3.71 5.97
C HIS A 39 3.20 -3.28 7.40
N GLY A 40 4.36 -3.75 7.85
CA GLY A 40 4.84 -3.60 9.24
C GLY A 40 4.44 -4.75 10.17
N PHE A 41 3.64 -5.72 9.70
CA PHE A 41 3.21 -6.87 10.47
C PHE A 41 3.48 -8.20 9.75
N PRO A 42 3.56 -9.33 10.50
CA PRO A 42 3.68 -10.65 9.90
C PRO A 42 2.50 -10.99 8.97
N GLY A 43 2.79 -11.67 7.86
CA GLY A 43 1.79 -12.07 6.88
C GLY A 43 1.28 -10.91 6.00
N ALA A 44 2.02 -9.80 5.95
CA ALA A 44 1.77 -8.72 5.01
C ALA A 44 1.95 -9.18 3.55
N VAL A 45 1.30 -8.46 2.64
CA VAL A 45 1.58 -8.58 1.21
C VAL A 45 2.98 -8.03 0.94
N HIS A 46 3.81 -8.84 0.30
CA HIS A 46 5.09 -8.42 -0.27
C HIS A 46 4.84 -8.01 -1.73
N ALA A 47 4.76 -6.70 -1.97
CA ALA A 47 4.46 -6.17 -3.30
C ALA A 47 5.74 -5.95 -4.10
N ASP A 48 5.69 -6.26 -5.39
CA ASP A 48 6.74 -5.96 -6.36
C ASP A 48 6.76 -4.47 -6.76
N ALA A 49 5.65 -3.76 -6.53
CA ALA A 49 5.55 -2.31 -6.66
C ALA A 49 4.40 -1.77 -5.81
N THR A 50 4.48 -0.52 -5.37
CA THR A 50 3.38 0.19 -4.71
C THR A 50 2.99 1.43 -5.51
N LEU A 51 1.70 1.59 -5.79
CA LEU A 51 1.12 2.82 -6.35
C LEU A 51 0.43 3.59 -5.22
N THR A 52 1.09 4.58 -4.64
CA THR A 52 0.53 5.36 -3.54
C THR A 52 -0.46 6.42 -4.03
N LEU A 53 -1.51 6.66 -3.24
CA LEU A 53 -2.57 7.61 -3.54
C LEU A 53 -2.42 8.85 -2.67
N ALA A 54 -2.68 10.01 -3.28
CA ALA A 54 -2.53 11.33 -2.65
C ALA A 54 -1.12 11.53 -2.05
N LEU A 55 -0.99 12.17 -0.89
CA LEU A 55 0.32 12.35 -0.28
C LEU A 55 0.89 11.00 0.20
N PRO A 56 2.15 10.66 -0.12
CA PRO A 56 2.80 9.47 0.38
C PRO A 56 2.79 9.42 1.92
N LYS A 57 2.40 8.28 2.47
CA LYS A 57 2.47 8.05 3.92
C LYS A 57 3.94 7.94 4.33
N GLU A 58 4.29 8.52 5.48
CA GLU A 58 5.66 8.49 6.01
C GLU A 58 6.23 7.07 6.11
N SER A 59 5.39 6.10 6.47
CA SER A 59 5.75 4.69 6.57
C SER A 59 5.99 3.99 5.22
N LEU A 60 5.80 4.68 4.08
CA LEU A 60 6.20 4.18 2.76
C LEU A 60 7.66 4.52 2.42
N ARG A 61 8.36 5.31 3.24
CA ARG A 61 9.77 5.63 2.97
C ARG A 61 10.61 4.35 2.92
N GLY A 62 11.40 4.23 1.86
CA GLY A 62 12.30 3.08 1.64
C GLY A 62 11.62 1.86 1.02
N LEU A 63 10.31 1.89 0.77
CA LEU A 63 9.67 0.92 -0.13
C LEU A 63 9.95 1.33 -1.57
N GLU A 64 10.52 0.43 -2.34
CA GLU A 64 10.82 0.61 -3.76
C GLU A 64 10.47 -0.68 -4.52
N PRO A 65 9.89 -0.59 -5.74
CA PRO A 65 9.49 0.62 -6.45
C PRO A 65 8.22 1.28 -5.87
N LEU A 66 8.27 2.61 -5.68
CA LEU A 66 7.14 3.43 -5.26
C LEU A 66 6.72 4.43 -6.35
N TYR A 67 5.47 4.36 -6.78
CA TYR A 67 4.86 5.25 -7.76
C TYR A 67 3.83 6.15 -7.09
N LEU A 68 3.76 7.41 -7.50
CA LEU A 68 2.72 8.35 -7.07
C LEU A 68 1.62 8.43 -8.13
N ALA A 69 0.38 8.11 -7.76
CA ALA A 69 -0.76 8.26 -8.64
C ALA A 69 -1.14 9.74 -8.78
N ASP A 70 -1.26 10.22 -10.03
CA ASP A 70 -1.97 11.47 -10.30
C ASP A 70 -3.48 11.21 -10.23
N LEU A 71 -4.13 11.79 -9.23
CA LEU A 71 -5.57 11.68 -8.99
C LEU A 71 -6.34 12.93 -9.45
N GLY A 72 -5.68 13.87 -10.14
CA GLY A 72 -6.27 15.14 -10.52
C GLY A 72 -6.52 16.07 -9.33
N LEU A 73 -5.75 15.93 -8.24
CA LEU A 73 -5.86 16.81 -7.08
C LEU A 73 -5.41 18.24 -7.43
N PRO A 74 -6.15 19.28 -6.99
CA PRO A 74 -5.77 20.67 -7.28
C PRO A 74 -4.37 21.01 -6.77
N ALA A 75 -3.59 21.78 -7.55
CA ALA A 75 -2.25 22.23 -7.18
C ALA A 75 -2.19 22.86 -5.77
N ALA A 76 -3.20 23.67 -5.43
CA ALA A 76 -3.29 24.33 -4.13
C ALA A 76 -3.45 23.36 -2.95
N LEU A 77 -3.95 22.14 -3.17
CA LEU A 77 -4.03 21.12 -2.12
C LEU A 77 -2.64 20.58 -1.78
N TRP A 78 -1.81 20.30 -2.79
CA TRP A 78 -0.44 19.85 -2.60
C TRP A 78 0.40 20.86 -1.83
N SER A 79 0.26 22.16 -2.14
CA SER A 79 0.99 23.24 -1.46
C SER A 79 0.65 23.39 0.02
N ARG A 80 -0.46 22.83 0.51
CA ARG A 80 -0.89 22.91 1.92
C ARG A 80 -0.50 21.69 2.74
N MET A 81 -0.07 20.61 2.09
CA MET A 81 0.18 19.30 2.71
C MET A 81 1.67 18.98 2.88
N GLY A 82 2.56 19.80 2.31
CA GLY A 82 4.02 19.78 2.57
C GLY A 82 4.44 20.94 3.45
#